data_AF-H6WB68-F1
#
_entry.id   AF-H6WB68-F1
#
_cell.length_a   1.000
_cell.length_b   1.000
_cell.length_c   1.000
_cell.angle_alpha   90.00
_cell.angle_beta   90.00
_cell.angle_gamma   90.00
#
_symmetry.space_group_name_H-M   'P 1'
#
loop_
_entity.id
_entity.type
_entity.pdbx_description
1 polymer ?
#
loop_
_entity_poly.entity_id
_entity_poly.type
_entity_poly.pdbx_seq_one_letter_code
_entity_poly.pdbx_strand_id
1 'polypeptide(L)'
;LADGLKLFVKETILPTNANIFLFVVAPIITFVLSLISWAVIPFGDGQVISDLHLGVLYSLAVSSLGVYGVLISGWSSNSKYAFLGGLRSAAQMVSYEIPMGFIIVTIIVCVGSANLSEIVLSQVEVWLIFPLLPLGIMFFICCLAETNRHPFDLPEAEAELVSGYNVEYSAMGFALFFLGEYANMLFMSALTSILFLGGWLPLPYMGFIPGSIWFGIKICFFVVLFIWVRAILPRYRYDQLMDLG
;
A
#
# COMPACT_ATOMS: atom_id res chain seq x y z
N LEU A 1 -13.62 14.93 8.10
CA LEU A 1 -15.10 15.03 8.15
C LEU A 1 -15.65 16.07 7.16
N ALA A 2 -15.18 17.33 7.20
CA ALA A 2 -15.64 18.38 6.27
C ALA A 2 -15.45 18.01 4.78
N ASP A 3 -14.27 17.52 4.38
CA ASP A 3 -14.03 17.09 2.99
C ASP A 3 -14.88 15.90 2.57
N GLY A 4 -15.14 14.96 3.49
CA GLY A 4 -16.04 13.84 3.25
C GLY A 4 -17.44 14.33 2.92
N LEU A 5 -18.03 15.16 3.78
CA LEU A 5 -19.35 15.75 3.55
C LEU A 5 -19.41 16.55 2.24
N LYS A 6 -18.37 17.32 1.93
CA LYS A 6 -18.27 18.05 0.66
C LYS A 6 -18.32 17.12 -0.55
N LEU A 7 -17.57 16.01 -0.52
CA LEU A 7 -17.54 15.04 -1.62
C LEU A 7 -18.84 14.24 -1.73
N PHE A 8 -19.53 13.98 -0.62
CA PHE A 8 -20.84 13.30 -0.61
C PHE A 8 -21.96 14.16 -1.21
N VAL A 9 -21.93 15.48 -0.99
CA VAL A 9 -22.95 16.41 -1.52
C VAL A 9 -22.69 16.79 -2.97
N LYS A 10 -21.44 16.64 -3.44
CA LYS A 10 -21.05 16.99 -4.80
C LYS A 10 -21.68 16.02 -5.80
N GLU A 11 -22.18 16.55 -6.92
CA GLU A 11 -22.73 15.75 -8.01
C GLU A 11 -21.67 14.85 -8.65
N THR A 12 -22.04 13.61 -8.93
CA THR A 12 -21.22 12.66 -9.68
C THR A 12 -21.39 12.93 -11.18
N ILE A 13 -20.33 13.41 -11.81
CA ILE A 13 -20.26 13.60 -13.26
C ILE A 13 -19.82 12.27 -13.88
N LEU A 14 -20.68 11.68 -14.71
CA LEU A 14 -20.40 10.48 -15.47
C LEU A 14 -20.14 10.86 -16.95
N PRO A 15 -18.94 10.62 -17.50
CA PRO A 15 -18.66 10.93 -18.90
C PRO A 15 -19.48 10.05 -19.84
N THR A 16 -20.02 10.64 -20.92
CA THR A 16 -20.86 9.92 -21.91
C THR A 16 -20.08 8.88 -22.72
N ASN A 17 -18.77 9.06 -22.85
CA ASN A 17 -17.90 8.17 -23.63
C ASN A 17 -17.31 7.02 -22.78
N ALA A 18 -17.54 7.03 -21.47
CA ALA A 18 -17.02 6.03 -20.54
C ALA A 18 -17.94 4.82 -20.41
N ASN A 19 -17.36 3.67 -20.05
CA ASN A 19 -18.15 2.49 -19.68
C ASN A 19 -18.63 2.63 -18.22
N ILE A 20 -19.90 3.00 -18.05
CA ILE A 20 -20.51 3.31 -16.74
C ILE A 20 -20.34 2.17 -15.73
N PHE A 21 -20.49 0.91 -16.16
CA PHE A 21 -20.37 -0.22 -15.25
C PHE A 21 -18.95 -0.33 -14.68
N LEU A 22 -17.94 -0.32 -15.55
CA LEU A 22 -16.54 -0.42 -15.14
C LEU A 22 -16.09 0.82 -14.36
N PHE A 23 -16.58 1.99 -14.74
CA PHE A 23 -16.26 3.24 -14.07
C PHE A 23 -16.74 3.25 -12.62
N VAL A 24 -17.94 2.73 -12.32
CA VAL A 24 -18.42 2.65 -10.93
C VAL A 24 -17.74 1.52 -10.15
N VAL A 25 -17.48 0.39 -10.79
CA VAL A 25 -16.93 -0.81 -10.14
C VAL A 25 -15.44 -0.66 -9.80
N ALA A 26 -14.65 0.02 -10.63
CA ALA A 26 -13.21 0.18 -10.42
C ALA A 26 -12.83 0.76 -9.03
N PRO A 27 -13.37 1.91 -8.57
CA PRO A 27 -13.07 2.45 -7.25
C PRO A 27 -13.57 1.56 -6.10
N ILE A 28 -14.63 0.78 -6.33
CA ILE A 28 -15.14 -0.16 -5.33
C ILE A 28 -14.15 -1.32 -5.18
N ILE A 29 -13.64 -1.86 -6.30
CA ILE A 29 -12.66 -2.95 -6.28
C ILE A 29 -11.38 -2.51 -5.56
N THR A 30 -10.80 -1.36 -5.89
CA THR A 30 -9.57 -0.88 -5.24
C THR A 30 -9.76 -0.72 -3.74
N PHE A 31 -10.87 -0.13 -3.32
CA PHE A 31 -11.16 0.06 -1.90
C PHE A 31 -11.41 -1.27 -1.18
N VAL A 32 -12.22 -2.16 -1.75
CA VAL A 32 -12.52 -3.47 -1.13
C VAL A 32 -11.25 -4.32 -1.00
N LEU A 33 -10.40 -4.36 -2.01
CA LEU A 33 -9.11 -5.07 -1.95
C LEU A 33 -8.21 -4.49 -0.84
N SER A 34 -8.16 -3.16 -0.71
CA SER A 34 -7.37 -2.50 0.35
C SER A 34 -7.86 -2.80 1.77
N LEU A 35 -9.13 -3.19 1.95
CA LEU A 35 -9.68 -3.61 3.24
C LEU A 35 -9.50 -5.10 3.50
N ILE A 36 -9.65 -5.92 2.46
CA ILE A 36 -9.50 -7.38 2.55
C ILE A 36 -8.08 -7.79 2.95
N SER A 37 -7.08 -6.98 2.58
CA SER A 37 -5.68 -7.18 2.99
C SER A 37 -5.49 -7.15 4.52
N TRP A 38 -6.32 -6.39 5.26
CA TRP A 38 -6.23 -6.27 6.71
C TRP A 38 -6.66 -7.54 7.48
N ALA A 39 -7.37 -8.47 6.84
CA ALA A 39 -7.88 -9.67 7.52
C ALA A 39 -6.78 -10.53 8.17
N VAL A 40 -5.57 -10.48 7.61
CA VAL A 40 -4.45 -11.33 8.04
C VAL A 40 -3.50 -10.59 8.99
N ILE A 41 -3.66 -9.28 9.16
CA ILE A 41 -2.77 -8.49 10.03
C ILE A 41 -3.00 -8.86 11.50
N PRO A 42 -1.96 -9.32 12.22
CA PRO A 42 -2.01 -9.50 13.66
C PRO A 42 -1.84 -8.16 14.39
N PHE A 43 -2.81 -7.82 15.25
CA PHE A 43 -2.71 -6.65 16.13
C PHE A 43 -2.02 -6.96 17.47
N GLY A 44 -1.91 -8.25 17.82
CA GLY A 44 -1.42 -8.74 19.09
C GLY A 44 -1.39 -10.26 19.10
N ASP A 45 -0.89 -10.84 20.19
CA ASP A 45 -0.86 -12.29 20.35
C ASP A 45 -2.28 -12.88 20.34
N GLY A 46 -2.57 -13.76 19.39
CA GLY A 46 -3.91 -14.29 19.12
C GLY A 46 -4.95 -13.27 18.63
N GLN A 47 -4.57 -12.02 18.36
CA GLN A 47 -5.46 -10.96 17.89
C GLN A 47 -5.37 -10.78 16.36
N VAL A 48 -5.79 -11.81 15.64
CA VAL A 48 -5.88 -11.84 14.18
C VAL A 48 -7.31 -12.19 13.78
N ILE A 49 -7.85 -11.60 12.71
CA ILE A 49 -9.18 -11.95 12.21
C ILE A 49 -9.15 -13.35 11.60
N SER A 50 -8.18 -13.61 10.71
CA SER A 50 -7.94 -14.93 10.12
C SER A 50 -6.45 -15.28 10.18
N ASP A 51 -6.10 -16.22 11.06
CA ASP A 51 -4.74 -16.74 11.16
C ASP A 51 -4.48 -17.76 10.04
N LEU A 52 -3.76 -17.31 9.00
CA LEU A 52 -3.45 -18.10 7.81
C LEU A 52 -1.99 -18.54 7.84
N HIS A 53 -1.75 -19.85 7.65
CA HIS A 53 -0.39 -20.41 7.53
C HIS A 53 0.42 -19.77 6.39
N LEU A 54 -0.26 -19.33 5.32
CA LEU A 54 0.34 -18.65 4.17
C LEU A 54 -0.04 -17.16 4.15
N GLY A 55 -0.09 -16.52 5.32
CA GLY A 55 -0.58 -15.14 5.46
C GLY A 55 0.19 -14.12 4.62
N VAL A 56 1.51 -14.29 4.51
CA VAL A 56 2.36 -13.42 3.68
C VAL A 56 2.07 -13.56 2.19
N LEU A 57 1.84 -14.79 1.70
CA LEU A 57 1.48 -15.02 0.30
C LEU A 57 0.09 -14.47 -0.01
N TYR A 58 -0.83 -14.53 0.94
CA TYR A 58 -2.14 -13.90 0.82
C TYR A 58 -2.00 -12.38 0.65
N SER A 59 -1.15 -11.71 1.44
CA SER A 59 -0.94 -10.26 1.28
C SER A 59 -0.42 -9.88 -0.12
N LEU A 60 0.53 -10.67 -0.65
CA LEU A 60 1.05 -10.50 -2.02
C LEU A 60 0.00 -10.81 -3.10
N ALA A 61 -0.88 -11.79 -2.86
CA ALA A 61 -1.96 -12.07 -3.80
C ALA A 61 -2.96 -10.90 -3.86
N VAL A 62 -3.29 -10.30 -2.72
CA VAL A 62 -4.22 -9.16 -2.66
C VAL A 62 -3.60 -7.89 -3.26
N SER A 63 -2.30 -7.62 -3.06
CA SER A 63 -1.62 -6.50 -3.72
C SER A 63 -1.68 -6.62 -5.25
N SER A 64 -1.40 -7.81 -5.78
CA SER A 64 -1.43 -8.07 -7.23
C SER A 64 -2.83 -7.84 -7.84
N LEU A 65 -3.89 -8.14 -7.07
CA LEU A 65 -5.26 -7.84 -7.47
C LEU A 65 -5.53 -6.33 -7.50
N GLY A 66 -4.87 -5.55 -6.63
CA GLY A 66 -4.98 -4.09 -6.56
C GLY A 66 -4.59 -3.41 -7.87
N VAL A 67 -3.59 -3.96 -8.60
CA VAL A 67 -3.15 -3.48 -9.91
C VAL A 67 -4.29 -3.49 -10.93
N TYR A 68 -5.15 -4.51 -10.90
CA TYR A 68 -6.30 -4.58 -11.80
C TYR A 68 -7.30 -3.45 -11.55
N GLY A 69 -7.50 -3.05 -10.29
CA GLY A 69 -8.37 -1.93 -9.97
C GLY A 69 -7.91 -0.62 -10.60
N VAL A 70 -6.59 -0.39 -10.65
CA VAL A 70 -5.98 0.80 -11.27
C VAL A 70 -5.99 0.71 -12.81
N LEU A 71 -5.82 -0.49 -13.38
CA LEU A 71 -5.93 -0.67 -14.83
C LEU A 71 -7.36 -0.47 -15.35
N ILE A 72 -8.35 -1.04 -14.65
CA ILE A 72 -9.76 -0.91 -15.03
C ILE A 72 -10.20 0.55 -14.91
N SER A 73 -9.75 1.28 -13.88
CA SER A 73 -10.07 2.70 -13.72
C SER A 73 -9.56 3.53 -14.89
N GLY A 74 -8.30 3.33 -15.30
CA GLY A 74 -7.70 4.00 -16.45
C GLY A 74 -8.32 3.61 -17.81
N TRP A 75 -8.85 2.39 -17.95
CA TRP A 75 -9.53 1.95 -19.17
C TRP A 75 -10.98 2.46 -19.25
N SER A 76 -11.68 2.54 -18.11
CA SER A 76 -13.10 2.91 -18.04
C SER A 76 -13.41 4.34 -18.50
N SER A 77 -12.47 5.27 -18.32
CA SER A 77 -12.56 6.70 -18.66
C SER A 77 -12.57 6.97 -20.17
N ASN A 78 -12.07 6.04 -20.98
CA ASN A 78 -12.00 6.20 -22.45
C ASN A 78 -11.31 7.51 -22.91
N SER A 79 -10.35 8.01 -22.13
CA SER A 79 -9.43 9.08 -22.52
C SER A 79 -8.00 8.57 -22.61
N LYS A 80 -7.28 9.01 -23.66
CA LYS A 80 -5.92 8.52 -23.94
C LYS A 80 -4.95 8.84 -22.80
N TYR A 81 -5.09 10.01 -22.18
CA TYR A 81 -4.23 10.45 -21.07
C TYR A 81 -4.47 9.64 -19.80
N ALA A 82 -5.73 9.41 -19.42
CA ALA A 82 -6.05 8.61 -18.24
C ALA A 82 -5.63 7.14 -18.41
N PHE A 83 -5.81 6.59 -19.61
CA PHE A 83 -5.37 5.23 -19.91
C PHE A 83 -3.85 5.07 -19.85
N LEU A 84 -3.09 6.01 -20.43
CA LEU A 84 -1.63 6.00 -20.34
C LEU A 84 -1.13 6.20 -18.91
N GLY A 85 -1.80 7.05 -18.11
CA GLY A 85 -1.51 7.22 -16.68
C GLY A 85 -1.76 5.94 -15.89
N GLY A 86 -2.90 5.29 -16.11
CA GLY A 86 -3.24 4.00 -15.52
C GLY A 86 -2.23 2.91 -15.87
N LEU A 87 -1.86 2.78 -17.15
CA LEU A 87 -0.84 1.80 -17.59
C LEU A 87 0.52 2.03 -16.94
N ARG A 88 0.97 3.29 -16.83
CA ARG A 88 2.25 3.63 -16.19
C ARG A 88 2.23 3.30 -14.70
N SER A 89 1.14 3.63 -14.01
CA SER A 89 0.96 3.29 -12.59
C SER A 89 0.93 1.79 -12.34
N ALA A 90 0.23 1.04 -13.18
CA ALA A 90 0.14 -0.40 -13.07
C ALA A 90 1.49 -1.07 -13.35
N ALA A 91 2.21 -0.61 -14.38
CA ALA A 91 3.56 -1.08 -14.67
C ALA A 91 4.48 -0.85 -13.46
N GLN A 92 4.42 0.33 -12.84
CA GLN A 92 5.22 0.64 -11.65
C GLN A 92 4.88 -0.31 -10.49
N MET A 93 3.59 -0.48 -10.17
CA MET A 93 3.18 -1.35 -9.07
C MET A 93 3.69 -2.79 -9.28
N VAL A 94 3.56 -3.32 -10.50
CA VAL A 94 4.05 -4.67 -10.83
C VAL A 94 5.58 -4.77 -10.75
N SER A 95 6.31 -3.77 -11.27
CA SER A 95 7.78 -3.77 -11.23
C SER A 95 8.31 -3.84 -9.79
N TYR A 96 7.68 -3.13 -8.85
CA TYR A 96 8.12 -3.10 -7.45
C TYR A 96 7.55 -4.24 -6.59
N GLU A 97 6.55 -4.98 -7.07
CA GLU A 97 6.02 -6.17 -6.40
C GLU A 97 7.03 -7.34 -6.45
N ILE A 98 7.82 -7.43 -7.53
CA ILE A 98 8.86 -8.45 -7.70
C ILE A 98 9.99 -8.32 -6.65
N PRO A 99 10.69 -7.18 -6.51
CA PRO A 99 11.73 -7.03 -5.49
C PRO A 99 11.14 -7.13 -4.08
N MET A 100 9.92 -6.62 -3.86
CA MET A 100 9.22 -6.79 -2.58
C MET A 100 9.02 -8.29 -2.25
N GLY A 101 8.57 -9.08 -3.22
CA GLY A 101 8.41 -10.53 -3.09
C GLY A 101 9.73 -11.23 -2.75
N PHE A 102 10.85 -10.87 -3.40
CA PHE A 102 12.16 -11.44 -3.07
C PHE A 102 12.60 -11.10 -1.65
N ILE A 103 12.42 -9.86 -1.18
CA ILE A 103 12.73 -9.47 0.19
C ILE A 103 11.89 -10.29 1.17
N ILE A 104 10.60 -10.45 0.90
CA ILE A 104 9.71 -11.27 1.71
C ILE A 104 10.18 -12.72 1.78
N VAL A 105 10.60 -13.31 0.65
CA VAL A 105 11.15 -14.67 0.62
C VAL A 105 12.39 -14.78 1.52
N THR A 106 13.29 -13.79 1.53
CA THR A 106 14.46 -13.83 2.44
C THR A 106 14.04 -13.87 3.91
N ILE A 107 12.98 -13.16 4.29
CA ILE A 107 12.44 -13.16 5.65
C ILE A 107 11.82 -14.52 5.99
N ILE A 108 11.04 -15.09 5.08
CA ILE A 108 10.45 -16.42 5.26
C ILE A 108 11.55 -17.47 5.47
N VAL A 109 12.66 -17.38 4.75
CA VAL A 109 13.80 -18.30 4.92
C VAL A 109 14.47 -18.12 6.30
N CYS A 110 14.58 -16.89 6.80
CA CYS A 110 15.12 -16.63 8.14
C CYS A 110 14.22 -17.15 9.26
N VAL A 111 12.90 -17.07 9.11
CA VAL A 111 11.92 -17.45 10.14
C VAL A 111 11.54 -18.93 10.05
N GLY A 112 11.45 -19.49 8.85
CA GLY A 112 10.98 -20.85 8.60
C GLY A 112 9.45 -20.98 8.43
N SER A 113 8.72 -19.85 8.41
CA SER A 113 7.26 -19.82 8.28
C SER A 113 6.79 -18.60 7.48
N ALA A 114 5.62 -18.75 6.83
CA ALA A 114 4.92 -17.68 6.11
C ALA A 114 3.72 -17.12 6.91
N ASN A 115 3.52 -17.57 8.15
CA ASN A 115 2.52 -17.00 9.04
C ASN A 115 3.02 -15.67 9.62
N LEU A 116 2.24 -14.60 9.48
CA LEU A 116 2.59 -13.27 10.02
C LEU A 116 2.74 -13.29 11.53
N SER A 117 1.97 -14.11 12.26
CA SER A 117 2.06 -14.17 13.72
C SER A 117 3.38 -14.81 14.17
N GLU A 118 3.78 -15.91 13.54
CA GLU A 118 5.05 -16.59 13.79
C GLU A 118 6.26 -15.73 13.42
N ILE A 119 6.17 -14.94 12.34
CA ILE A 119 7.21 -13.96 11.97
C ILE A 119 7.39 -12.88 13.03
N VAL A 120 6.33 -12.46 13.72
CA VAL A 120 6.48 -11.54 14.85
C VAL A 120 7.12 -12.26 16.03
N LEU A 121 6.69 -13.48 16.35
CA LEU A 121 7.23 -14.23 17.49
C LEU A 121 8.71 -14.62 17.31
N SER A 122 9.19 -14.82 16.08
CA SER A 122 10.62 -15.05 15.83
C SER A 122 11.49 -13.81 16.10
N GLN A 123 10.88 -12.63 16.25
CA GLN A 123 11.57 -11.35 16.49
C GLN A 123 11.66 -10.98 17.98
N VAL A 124 11.40 -11.92 18.89
CA VAL A 124 11.44 -11.67 20.35
C VAL A 124 12.83 -11.28 20.83
N GLU A 125 13.88 -11.95 20.34
CA GLU A 125 15.26 -11.67 20.77
C GLU A 125 15.84 -10.44 20.06
N VAL A 126 15.74 -10.42 18.73
CA VAL A 126 16.27 -9.35 17.88
C VAL A 126 15.28 -9.08 16.74
N TRP A 127 14.95 -7.80 16.54
CA TRP A 127 14.14 -7.38 15.40
C TRP A 127 14.90 -7.57 14.10
N LEU A 128 14.21 -8.07 13.07
CA LEU A 128 14.83 -8.38 11.77
C LEU A 128 15.43 -7.15 11.07
N ILE A 129 15.04 -5.93 11.47
CA ILE A 129 15.66 -4.71 10.95
C ILE A 129 17.16 -4.60 11.26
N PHE A 130 17.65 -5.16 12.37
CA PHE A 130 19.07 -5.07 12.73
C PHE A 130 19.96 -5.95 11.85
N PRO A 131 19.70 -7.26 11.67
CA PRO A 131 20.48 -8.08 10.76
C PRO A 131 20.22 -7.76 9.29
N LEU A 132 18.99 -7.36 8.92
CA LEU A 132 18.55 -7.17 7.53
C LEU A 132 18.33 -5.69 7.19
N LEU A 133 19.10 -4.78 7.78
CA LEU A 133 18.90 -3.33 7.61
C LEU A 133 18.83 -2.88 6.14
N PRO A 134 19.73 -3.33 5.22
CA PRO A 134 19.63 -2.95 3.81
C PRO A 134 18.32 -3.42 3.16
N LEU A 135 17.87 -4.62 3.50
CA LEU A 135 16.61 -5.18 3.00
C LEU A 135 15.41 -4.41 3.55
N GLY A 136 15.45 -3.99 4.82
CA GLY A 136 14.41 -3.15 5.41
C GLY A 136 14.26 -1.79 4.70
N ILE A 137 15.38 -1.17 4.33
CA ILE A 137 15.36 0.08 3.55
C ILE A 137 14.81 -0.16 2.15
N MET A 138 15.30 -1.19 1.44
CA MET A 138 14.80 -1.53 0.10
C MET A 138 13.30 -1.87 0.13
N PHE A 139 12.85 -2.58 1.17
CA PHE A 139 11.45 -2.93 1.35
C PHE A 139 10.58 -1.69 1.52
N PHE A 140 11.02 -0.73 2.35
CA PHE A 140 10.32 0.54 2.53
C PHE A 140 10.26 1.36 1.23
N ILE A 141 11.34 1.37 0.44
CA ILE A 141 11.35 1.99 -0.89
C ILE A 141 10.35 1.31 -1.83
N CYS A 142 10.27 -0.03 -1.84
CA CYS A 142 9.29 -0.77 -2.62
C CYS A 142 7.85 -0.44 -2.18
N CYS A 143 7.60 -0.33 -0.87
CA CYS A 143 6.29 0.07 -0.34
C CYS A 143 5.88 1.50 -0.77
N LEU A 144 6.83 2.43 -0.82
CA LEU A 144 6.59 3.79 -1.34
C LEU A 144 6.21 3.75 -2.83
N ALA A 145 6.91 2.93 -3.61
CA ALA A 145 6.66 2.80 -5.04
C ALA A 145 5.34 2.09 -5.34
N GLU A 146 4.99 1.03 -4.60
CA GLU A 146 3.74 0.29 -4.79
C GLU A 146 2.50 1.14 -4.43
N THR A 147 2.61 1.97 -3.39
CA THR A 147 1.51 2.86 -3.00
C THR A 147 1.37 4.11 -3.89
N ASN A 148 2.19 4.22 -4.95
CA ASN A 148 2.27 5.38 -5.85
C ASN A 148 2.41 6.71 -5.09
N ARG A 149 3.17 6.73 -3.98
CA ARG A 149 3.34 7.93 -3.16
C ARG A 149 4.67 8.62 -3.46
N HIS A 150 4.67 9.93 -3.23
CA HIS A 150 5.84 10.77 -3.41
C HIS A 150 7.05 10.17 -2.67
N PRO A 151 8.21 9.95 -3.31
CA PRO A 151 8.71 10.52 -4.59
C PRO A 151 8.39 9.74 -5.87
N PHE A 152 7.70 8.61 -5.75
CA PHE A 152 7.35 7.70 -6.84
C PHE A 152 5.91 7.91 -7.36
N ASP A 153 5.43 9.14 -7.24
CA ASP A 153 4.07 9.53 -7.60
C ASP A 153 4.02 10.08 -9.04
N LEU A 154 4.24 9.17 -9.98
CA LEU A 154 4.22 9.42 -11.42
C LEU A 154 2.82 9.59 -12.03
N PRO A 155 1.75 8.94 -11.52
CA PRO A 155 0.40 9.09 -12.08
C PRO A 155 -0.29 10.39 -11.66
N GLU A 156 0.00 10.91 -10.46
CA GLU A 156 -0.56 12.15 -9.92
C GLU A 156 0.28 13.39 -10.30
N ALA A 157 1.40 13.20 -11.01
CA ALA A 157 2.25 14.29 -11.46
C ALA A 157 1.51 15.20 -12.46
N GLU A 158 1.03 16.34 -11.95
CA GLU A 158 0.34 17.41 -12.70
C GLU A 158 1.09 17.87 -13.96
N ALA A 159 2.42 17.76 -13.97
CA ALA A 159 3.27 18.19 -15.08
C ALA A 159 3.27 17.24 -16.29
N GLU A 160 2.97 15.94 -16.12
CA GLU A 160 3.10 14.97 -17.21
C GLU A 160 1.73 14.47 -17.73
N LEU A 161 0.75 14.21 -16.85
CA LEU A 161 -0.52 13.57 -17.27
C LEU A 161 -1.79 14.08 -16.58
N VAL A 162 -1.76 15.24 -15.91
CA VAL A 162 -2.94 15.88 -15.27
C VAL A 162 -3.77 14.85 -14.48
N SER A 163 -3.25 14.33 -13.37
CA SER A 163 -3.94 13.39 -12.46
C SER A 163 -4.40 12.03 -13.01
N GLY A 164 -3.79 11.53 -14.09
CA GLY A 164 -3.74 10.09 -14.43
C GLY A 164 -5.08 9.35 -14.45
N TYR A 165 -5.23 8.28 -13.68
CA TYR A 165 -6.48 7.51 -13.63
C TYR A 165 -7.63 8.20 -12.86
N ASN A 166 -7.34 9.26 -12.11
CA ASN A 166 -8.31 9.99 -11.29
C ASN A 166 -8.92 11.21 -12.00
N VAL A 167 -8.46 11.58 -13.22
CA VAL A 167 -8.89 12.81 -13.94
C VAL A 167 -10.40 12.95 -14.02
N GLU A 168 -11.07 11.86 -14.37
CA GLU A 168 -12.50 11.87 -14.72
C GLU A 168 -13.39 11.54 -13.53
N TYR A 169 -12.81 11.06 -12.43
CA TYR A 169 -13.56 10.69 -11.24
C TYR A 169 -13.92 11.94 -10.44
N SER A 170 -15.20 12.04 -10.10
CA SER A 170 -15.73 13.13 -9.29
C SER A 170 -16.44 12.59 -8.04
N ALA A 171 -16.60 13.47 -7.04
CA ALA A 171 -17.38 13.21 -5.83
C ALA A 171 -16.96 11.90 -5.12
N MET A 172 -17.88 10.92 -5.05
CA MET A 172 -17.67 9.67 -4.33
C MET A 172 -16.62 8.75 -4.97
N GLY A 173 -16.54 8.69 -6.31
CA GLY A 173 -15.56 7.86 -7.00
C GLY A 173 -14.12 8.30 -6.68
N PHE A 174 -13.90 9.61 -6.68
CA PHE A 174 -12.65 10.23 -6.24
C PHE A 174 -12.36 9.90 -4.76
N ALA A 175 -13.36 10.06 -3.88
CA ALA A 175 -13.19 9.77 -2.46
C ALA A 175 -12.75 8.31 -2.21
N LEU A 176 -13.32 7.35 -2.94
CA LEU A 176 -12.98 5.93 -2.82
C LEU A 176 -11.54 5.61 -3.23
N PHE A 177 -11.03 6.23 -4.30
CA PHE A 177 -9.62 6.05 -4.68
C PHE A 177 -8.67 6.55 -3.61
N PHE A 178 -8.88 7.77 -3.08
CA PHE A 178 -8.06 8.29 -1.99
C PHE A 178 -8.16 7.42 -0.75
N LEU A 179 -9.37 7.00 -0.37
CA LEU A 179 -9.58 6.13 0.78
C LEU A 179 -8.84 4.79 0.61
N GLY A 180 -8.88 4.19 -0.58
CA GLY A 180 -8.16 2.96 -0.90
C GLY A 180 -6.64 3.13 -0.88
N GLU A 181 -6.11 4.21 -1.44
CA GLU A 181 -4.67 4.51 -1.41
C GLU A 181 -4.16 4.74 0.02
N TYR A 182 -4.91 5.47 0.86
CA TYR A 182 -4.55 5.66 2.26
C TYR A 182 -4.69 4.36 3.07
N ALA A 183 -5.70 3.54 2.79
CA ALA A 183 -5.82 2.21 3.39
C ALA A 183 -4.64 1.32 3.01
N ASN A 184 -4.19 1.34 1.76
CA ASN A 184 -2.99 0.61 1.29
C ASN A 184 -1.71 1.16 1.92
N MET A 185 -1.57 2.47 2.12
CA MET A 185 -0.44 3.05 2.85
C MET A 185 -0.38 2.55 4.30
N LEU A 186 -1.52 2.53 5.00
CA LEU A 186 -1.62 1.98 6.34
C LEU A 186 -1.33 0.47 6.36
N PHE A 187 -1.81 -0.27 5.36
CA PHE A 187 -1.53 -1.69 5.21
C PHE A 187 -0.03 -1.97 5.02
N MET A 188 0.62 -1.25 4.09
CA MET A 188 2.05 -1.44 3.83
C MET A 188 2.91 -1.06 5.05
N SER A 189 2.57 0.00 5.77
CA SER A 189 3.24 0.37 7.03
C SER A 189 3.01 -0.65 8.16
N ALA A 190 1.85 -1.29 8.21
CA ALA A 190 1.60 -2.40 9.12
C ALA A 190 2.48 -3.61 8.76
N LEU A 191 2.58 -3.93 7.48
CA LEU A 191 3.35 -5.06 6.96
C LEU A 191 4.88 -4.83 7.14
N THR A 192 5.39 -3.62 6.89
CA THR A 192 6.80 -3.26 7.22
C THR A 192 7.07 -3.43 8.71
N SER A 193 6.14 -3.03 9.57
CA SER A 193 6.27 -3.17 11.03
C SER A 193 6.29 -4.63 11.47
N ILE A 194 5.47 -5.50 10.88
CA ILE A 194 5.44 -6.93 11.20
C ILE A 194 6.73 -7.60 10.75
N LEU A 195 7.17 -7.33 9.52
CA LEU A 195 8.31 -8.01 8.92
C LEU A 195 9.66 -7.59 9.52
N PHE A 196 9.83 -6.32 9.92
CA PHE A 196 11.15 -5.80 10.33
C PHE A 196 11.22 -5.29 11.77
N LEU A 197 10.14 -4.70 12.31
CA LEU A 197 10.13 -4.07 13.63
C LEU A 197 9.41 -4.91 14.70
N GLY A 198 9.19 -6.20 14.47
CA GLY A 198 8.61 -7.10 15.45
C GLY A 198 7.15 -6.81 15.80
N GLY A 199 6.37 -6.20 14.91
CA GLY A 199 4.91 -6.04 15.05
C GLY A 199 4.48 -5.50 16.43
N TRP A 200 3.75 -6.30 17.19
CA TRP A 200 3.25 -5.94 18.52
C TRP A 200 4.25 -6.13 19.68
N LEU A 201 5.47 -6.63 19.41
CA LEU A 201 6.46 -6.86 20.45
C LEU A 201 6.91 -5.53 21.09
N PRO A 202 6.96 -5.45 22.44
CA PRO A 202 7.44 -4.28 23.13
C PRO A 202 8.97 -4.16 22.99
N LEU A 203 9.48 -2.94 23.19
CA LEU A 203 10.90 -2.76 23.47
C LEU A 203 11.26 -3.45 24.80
N PRO A 204 12.51 -3.96 24.95
CA PRO A 204 12.96 -4.55 26.21
C PRO A 204 12.75 -3.54 27.34
N TYR A 205 12.29 -4.04 28.49
CA TYR A 205 11.92 -3.26 29.69
C TYR A 205 10.61 -2.46 29.63
N MET A 206 9.88 -2.43 28.50
CA MET A 206 8.59 -1.73 28.37
C MET A 206 7.38 -2.67 28.18
N GLY A 207 7.35 -3.77 28.92
CA GLY A 207 6.26 -4.76 28.86
C GLY A 207 4.93 -4.33 29.51
N PHE A 208 4.86 -3.15 30.14
CA PHE A 208 3.64 -2.64 30.76
C PHE A 208 2.61 -2.14 29.72
N ILE A 209 3.05 -1.77 28.52
CA ILE A 209 2.18 -1.25 27.46
C ILE A 209 1.61 -2.43 26.66
N PRO A 210 0.28 -2.48 26.42
CA PRO A 210 -0.35 -3.49 25.55
C PRO A 210 0.32 -3.57 24.17
N GLY A 211 0.54 -4.80 23.67
CA GLY A 211 1.19 -5.02 22.38
C GLY A 211 0.49 -4.34 21.19
N SER A 212 -0.84 -4.24 21.23
CA SER A 212 -1.62 -3.53 20.21
C SER A 212 -1.29 -2.04 20.13
N ILE A 213 -0.95 -1.41 21.25
CA ILE A 213 -0.52 -0.01 21.28
C ILE A 213 0.88 0.12 20.67
N TRP A 214 1.78 -0.82 20.95
CA TRP A 214 3.11 -0.85 20.31
C TRP A 214 3.02 -0.99 18.80
N PHE A 215 2.13 -1.86 18.33
CA PHE A 215 1.88 -2.02 16.91
C PHE A 215 1.35 -0.72 16.29
N GLY A 216 0.36 -0.08 16.93
CA GLY A 216 -0.15 1.22 16.49
C GLY A 216 0.91 2.32 16.46
N ILE A 217 1.81 2.38 17.45
CA ILE A 217 2.93 3.34 17.47
C ILE A 217 3.88 3.11 16.30
N LYS A 218 4.22 1.86 15.99
CA LYS A 218 5.13 1.52 14.88
C LYS A 218 4.49 1.81 13.52
N ILE A 219 3.20 1.55 13.35
CA ILE A 219 2.44 1.99 12.16
C ILE A 219 2.51 3.51 12.03
N CYS A 220 2.19 4.24 13.09
CA CYS A 220 2.26 5.70 13.11
C CYS A 220 3.67 6.22 12.76
N PHE A 221 4.72 5.56 13.26
CA PHE A 221 6.10 5.90 12.91
C PHE A 221 6.35 5.76 11.41
N PHE A 222 5.97 4.65 10.78
CA PHE A 222 6.12 4.49 9.34
C PHE A 222 5.25 5.47 8.54
N VAL A 223 4.01 5.74 8.95
CA VAL A 223 3.17 6.77 8.30
C VAL A 223 3.82 8.15 8.38
N VAL A 224 4.42 8.51 9.51
CA VAL A 224 5.19 9.75 9.63
C VAL A 224 6.41 9.71 8.71
N LEU A 225 7.10 8.58 8.55
CA LEU A 225 8.16 8.44 7.56
C LEU A 225 7.66 8.63 6.12
N PHE A 226 6.49 8.09 5.74
CA PHE A 226 5.87 8.34 4.44
C PHE A 226 5.66 9.85 4.20
N ILE A 227 5.12 10.56 5.19
CA ILE A 227 4.89 12.01 5.12
C ILE A 227 6.20 12.78 5.06
N TRP A 228 7.20 12.34 5.83
CA TRP A 228 8.51 13.00 5.90
C TRP A 228 9.30 12.86 4.60
N VAL A 229 9.30 11.66 4.01
CA VAL A 229 9.89 11.38 2.70
C VAL A 229 9.24 12.23 1.60
N ARG A 230 7.92 12.38 1.64
CA ARG A 230 7.18 13.29 0.74
C ARG A 230 7.65 14.74 0.85
N ALA A 231 8.02 15.20 2.05
CA ALA A 231 8.42 16.59 2.27
C ALA A 231 9.88 16.88 1.85
N ILE A 232 10.77 15.89 1.90
CA ILE A 232 12.21 16.08 1.67
C ILE A 232 12.62 15.84 0.22
N LEU A 233 12.15 14.75 -0.37
CA LEU A 233 12.70 14.29 -1.65
C LEU A 233 12.04 15.01 -2.82
N PRO A 234 12.75 15.19 -3.95
CA PRO A 234 12.14 15.55 -5.22
C PRO A 234 11.46 14.32 -5.88
N ARG A 235 10.63 14.57 -6.89
CA ARG A 235 10.00 13.51 -7.70
C ARG A 235 11.03 12.85 -8.61
N TYR A 236 10.92 11.54 -8.79
CA TYR A 236 11.64 10.82 -9.84
C TYR A 236 10.89 10.89 -11.17
N ARG A 237 11.63 10.83 -12.27
CA ARG A 237 11.05 10.65 -13.61
C ARG A 237 10.78 9.17 -13.88
N TYR A 238 9.76 8.85 -14.67
CA TYR A 238 9.36 7.47 -14.95
C TYR A 238 10.47 6.59 -15.52
N ASP A 239 11.25 7.10 -16.45
CA ASP A 239 12.35 6.34 -17.04
C ASP A 239 13.38 5.92 -15.98
N GLN A 240 13.73 6.83 -15.06
CA GLN A 240 14.67 6.55 -13.97
C GLN A 240 14.08 5.61 -12.92
N LEU A 241 12.77 5.70 -12.67
CA LEU A 241 12.08 4.82 -11.73
C LEU A 241 12.05 3.38 -12.27
N MET A 242 11.80 3.21 -13.57
CA MET A 242 11.79 1.88 -14.17
C MET A 242 13.18 1.25 -14.28
N ASP A 243 14.24 2.06 -14.37
CA ASP A 243 15.62 1.55 -14.30
C ASP A 243 16.03 1.13 -12.86
N LEU A 244 15.29 1.56 -11.84
CA LEU A 244 15.58 1.28 -10.41
C LEU A 244 14.92 0.02 -9.87
N GLY A 245 13.78 -0.42 -10.46
CA GLY A 245 13.02 -1.59 -10.02
C GLY A 245 13.48 -2.87 -10.70
#